data_AF-A0A800CKA8-F1
#
_entry.id   AF-A0A800CKA8-F1
#
_cell.length_a   1.000
_cell.length_b   1.000
_cell.length_c   1.000
_cell.angle_alpha   90.00
_cell.angle_beta   90.00
_cell.angle_gamma   90.00
#
_symmetry.space_group_name_H-M   'P 1'
#
loop_
_entity.id
_entity.type
_entity.pdbx_description
1 polymer ?
#
loop_
_entity_poly.entity_id
_entity_poly.type
_entity_poly.pdbx_seq_one_letter_code
_entity_poly.pdbx_strand_id
1 'polypeptide(L)'
;ESRDYVAYGIRVHLDATRMMENSFFIQEREEGYADKTIAAILKEFCSYTDGAWMSAKKDNLVNIGGWLAVNHEDVFDLARNMVVIYEGLHTYGGMAGRDMEALAIGIEEAVQDDYVQARVGQVRYLGELLTDWHIPIVQPVGGHAIFLDAKRFYAHIPQKQFPSQTLAAELYLDSGVRSMERGVVSAGRDPETGDHRYPKLELTRLTIPRRVYTQAHMDVVAESVKAIYDNREQTQGLKMVYEPKYLRFFQARFERL
;
A
#
# COMPACT_ATOMS: atom_id res chain seq x y z
N GLU A 1 28.51 -9.62 6.02
CA GLU A 1 27.88 -9.55 7.35
C GLU A 1 27.16 -10.86 7.63
N SER A 2 27.28 -11.41 8.83
CA SER A 2 26.67 -12.69 9.19
C SER A 2 25.16 -12.53 9.29
N ARG A 3 24.42 -13.44 8.64
CA ARG A 3 22.97 -13.56 8.81
C ARG A 3 22.70 -14.19 10.18
N ASP A 4 22.64 -13.39 11.24
CA ASP A 4 22.54 -13.91 12.61
C ASP A 4 21.33 -14.86 12.80
N TYR A 5 20.22 -14.62 12.09
CA TYR A 5 19.05 -15.50 12.09
C TYR A 5 19.32 -16.92 11.55
N VAL A 6 20.26 -17.07 10.60
CA VAL A 6 20.69 -18.37 10.08
C VAL A 6 21.39 -19.17 11.17
N ALA A 7 22.19 -18.52 12.01
CA ALA A 7 22.86 -19.17 13.14
C ALA A 7 21.86 -19.69 14.20
N TYR A 8 20.66 -19.11 14.27
CA TYR A 8 19.57 -19.55 15.14
C TYR A 8 18.56 -20.48 14.45
N GLY A 9 18.76 -20.83 13.18
CA GLY A 9 17.83 -21.66 12.42
C GLY A 9 16.47 -21.02 12.15
N ILE A 10 16.38 -19.68 12.17
CA ILE A 10 15.14 -18.94 11.92
C ILE A 10 15.00 -18.69 10.43
N ARG A 11 13.87 -19.10 9.84
CA ARG A 11 13.56 -18.85 8.42
C ARG A 11 12.96 -17.45 8.23
N VAL A 12 13.40 -16.73 7.20
CA VAL A 12 12.92 -15.39 6.83
C VAL A 12 12.18 -15.46 5.51
N HIS A 13 10.89 -15.13 5.51
CA HIS A 13 10.08 -15.01 4.30
C HIS A 13 9.74 -13.56 4.01
N LEU A 14 9.82 -13.19 2.75
CA LEU A 14 9.59 -11.83 2.29
C LEU A 14 8.13 -11.63 1.83
N ASP A 15 7.50 -10.56 2.30
CA ASP A 15 6.34 -10.00 1.57
C ASP A 15 6.88 -9.16 0.40
N ALA A 16 6.86 -9.73 -0.80
CA ALA A 16 7.44 -9.12 -1.99
C ALA A 16 6.50 -8.12 -2.68
N THR A 17 5.34 -7.80 -2.09
CA THR A 17 4.24 -7.05 -2.74
C THR A 17 4.67 -5.75 -3.44
N ARG A 18 5.67 -5.04 -2.90
CA ARG A 18 6.18 -3.79 -3.49
C ARG A 18 7.71 -3.72 -3.56
N MET A 19 8.35 -4.82 -4.00
CA MET A 19 9.81 -4.91 -3.95
C MET A 19 10.54 -4.08 -5.02
N MET A 20 9.92 -3.75 -6.14
CA MET A 20 10.54 -2.89 -7.15
C MET A 20 10.59 -1.45 -6.65
N GLU A 21 9.51 -0.97 -6.01
CA GLU A 21 9.53 0.33 -5.32
C GLU A 21 10.59 0.37 -4.20
N ASN A 22 10.75 -0.72 -3.44
CA ASN A 22 11.77 -0.81 -2.39
C ASN A 22 13.19 -0.79 -2.99
N SER A 23 13.41 -1.54 -4.06
CA SER A 23 14.70 -1.60 -4.78
C SER A 23 15.08 -0.23 -5.34
N PHE A 24 14.11 0.58 -5.78
CA PHE A 24 14.38 1.95 -6.22
C PHE A 24 14.82 2.87 -5.08
N PHE A 25 14.25 2.73 -3.89
CA PHE A 25 14.75 3.48 -2.74
C PHE A 25 16.15 3.06 -2.32
N ILE A 26 16.51 1.78 -2.45
CA ILE A 26 17.90 1.31 -2.26
C ILE A 26 18.81 1.94 -3.31
N GLN A 27 18.43 1.84 -4.59
CA GLN A 27 19.17 2.44 -5.72
C GLN A 27 19.48 3.92 -5.49
N GLU A 28 18.47 4.68 -5.06
CA GLU A 28 18.58 6.12 -4.88
C GLU A 28 19.34 6.53 -3.60
N ARG A 29 19.17 5.78 -2.49
CA ARG A 29 19.52 6.28 -1.16
C ARG A 29 20.64 5.52 -0.48
N GLU A 30 20.94 4.30 -0.92
CA GLU A 30 21.97 3.46 -0.31
C GLU A 30 23.31 3.65 -1.05
N GLU A 31 24.36 3.98 -0.29
CA GLU A 31 25.69 4.18 -0.84
C GLU A 31 26.19 2.90 -1.54
N GLY A 32 26.73 3.04 -2.75
CA GLY A 32 27.22 1.91 -3.56
C GLY A 32 26.16 1.23 -4.45
N TYR A 33 24.91 1.71 -4.45
CA TYR A 33 23.84 1.14 -5.28
C TYR A 33 23.39 1.99 -6.47
N ALA A 34 23.86 3.24 -6.58
CA ALA A 34 23.43 4.18 -7.61
C ALA A 34 23.61 3.68 -9.06
N ASP A 35 24.67 2.90 -9.32
CA ASP A 35 24.98 2.36 -10.65
C ASP A 35 24.42 0.93 -10.88
N LYS A 36 23.74 0.33 -9.89
CA LYS A 36 23.13 -1.00 -10.04
C LYS A 36 21.71 -0.86 -10.57
N THR A 37 21.31 -1.77 -11.46
CA THR A 37 19.92 -1.81 -11.96
C THR A 37 18.95 -2.31 -10.89
N ILE A 38 17.68 -1.92 -10.98
CA ILE A 38 16.61 -2.38 -10.07
C ILE A 38 16.57 -3.91 -10.02
N ALA A 39 16.70 -4.57 -11.17
CA ALA A 39 16.73 -6.04 -11.25
C ALA A 39 17.89 -6.65 -10.45
N ALA A 40 19.08 -6.05 -10.51
CA ALA A 40 20.25 -6.54 -9.77
C ALA A 40 20.05 -6.37 -8.25
N ILE A 41 19.53 -5.22 -7.83
CA ILE A 41 19.22 -4.92 -6.43
C ILE A 41 18.16 -5.87 -5.89
N LEU A 42 17.07 -6.07 -6.64
CA LEU A 42 16.00 -7.00 -6.28
C LEU A 42 16.55 -8.43 -6.09
N LYS A 43 17.40 -8.89 -7.01
CA LYS A 43 18.01 -10.23 -6.93
C LYS A 43 18.92 -10.38 -5.72
N GLU A 44 19.72 -9.36 -5.42
CA GLU A 44 20.56 -9.31 -4.22
C GLU A 44 19.70 -9.31 -2.94
N PHE A 45 18.65 -8.49 -2.89
CA PHE A 45 17.72 -8.40 -1.77
C PHE A 45 17.05 -9.76 -1.49
N CYS A 46 16.52 -10.41 -2.52
CA CYS A 46 15.90 -11.73 -2.41
C CYS A 46 16.90 -12.82 -1.99
N SER A 47 18.21 -12.63 -2.24
CA SER A 47 19.22 -13.59 -1.79
C SER A 47 19.26 -13.71 -0.27
N TYR A 48 18.82 -12.68 0.47
CA TYR A 48 18.79 -12.64 1.93
C TYR A 48 17.61 -13.39 2.56
N THR A 49 16.66 -13.91 1.79
CA THR A 49 15.47 -14.60 2.33
C THR A 49 15.42 -16.08 1.95
N ASP A 50 14.61 -16.84 2.69
CA ASP A 50 14.38 -18.28 2.48
C ASP A 50 13.18 -18.56 1.54
N GLY A 51 12.44 -17.50 1.21
CA GLY A 51 11.30 -17.51 0.33
C GLY A 51 10.63 -16.14 0.28
N ALA A 52 9.55 -16.06 -0.50
CA ALA A 52 8.75 -14.86 -0.65
C ALA A 52 7.31 -15.21 -1.02
N TRP A 53 6.34 -14.45 -0.51
CA TRP A 53 4.99 -14.42 -1.07
C TRP A 53 4.77 -13.08 -1.77
N MET A 54 4.03 -13.12 -2.88
CA MET A 54 3.80 -11.96 -3.72
C MET A 54 2.34 -11.87 -4.08
N SER A 55 1.79 -10.68 -3.88
CA SER A 55 0.58 -10.32 -4.60
C SER A 55 0.98 -9.54 -5.84
N ALA A 56 0.87 -10.20 -6.99
CA ALA A 56 1.26 -9.66 -8.29
C ALA A 56 0.43 -8.43 -8.71
N LYS A 57 -0.73 -8.22 -8.09
CA LYS A 57 -1.64 -7.08 -8.28
C LYS A 57 -1.03 -5.70 -7.97
N LYS A 58 0.25 -5.64 -7.60
CA LYS A 58 0.97 -4.43 -7.23
C LYS A 58 2.13 -4.23 -8.20
N ASP A 59 3.35 -4.62 -7.83
CA ASP A 59 4.53 -4.31 -8.65
C ASP A 59 4.57 -5.08 -9.97
N ASN A 60 4.03 -6.30 -10.05
CA ASN A 60 4.03 -7.07 -11.31
C ASN A 60 2.98 -6.60 -12.34
N LEU A 61 2.41 -5.41 -12.20
CA LEU A 61 1.65 -4.74 -13.27
C LEU A 61 0.41 -5.48 -13.81
N VAL A 62 -0.14 -6.43 -13.05
CA VAL A 62 -1.32 -7.23 -13.44
C VAL A 62 -2.56 -6.92 -12.60
N ASN A 63 -3.74 -7.26 -13.13
CA ASN A 63 -5.02 -7.04 -12.45
C ASN A 63 -5.35 -8.12 -11.40
N ILE A 64 -4.82 -9.34 -11.58
CA ILE A 64 -5.00 -10.50 -10.69
C ILE A 64 -3.71 -11.30 -10.63
N GLY A 65 -3.58 -12.17 -9.63
CA GLY A 65 -2.47 -13.11 -9.51
C GLY A 65 -1.62 -12.89 -8.26
N GLY A 66 -0.83 -13.92 -7.98
CA GLY A 66 0.12 -13.99 -6.88
C GLY A 66 0.89 -15.30 -6.95
N TRP A 67 1.96 -15.38 -6.17
CA TRP A 67 2.82 -16.56 -6.14
C TRP A 67 3.51 -16.69 -4.79
N LEU A 68 3.94 -17.92 -4.51
CA LEU A 68 4.79 -18.28 -3.37
C LEU A 68 6.06 -18.91 -3.92
N ALA A 69 7.21 -18.35 -3.56
CA ALA A 69 8.52 -18.89 -3.86
C ALA A 69 9.16 -19.36 -2.54
N VAL A 70 9.75 -20.55 -2.54
CA VAL A 70 10.40 -21.15 -1.37
C VAL A 70 11.70 -21.83 -1.81
N ASN A 71 12.73 -21.74 -0.98
CA ASN A 71 14.03 -22.38 -1.25
C ASN A 71 14.12 -23.82 -0.70
N HIS A 72 13.19 -24.21 0.17
CA HIS A 72 13.26 -25.46 0.92
C HIS A 72 12.20 -26.47 0.42
N GLU A 73 12.64 -27.69 0.13
CA GLU A 73 11.81 -28.74 -0.47
C GLU A 73 10.69 -29.24 0.46
N ASP A 74 10.96 -29.34 1.77
CA ASP A 74 9.94 -29.68 2.79
C ASP A 74 8.78 -28.68 2.80
N VAL A 75 9.10 -27.39 2.67
CA VAL A 75 8.09 -26.32 2.60
C VAL A 75 7.34 -26.38 1.28
N PHE A 76 8.04 -26.62 0.17
CA PHE A 76 7.42 -26.75 -1.16
C PHE A 76 6.39 -27.88 -1.18
N ASP A 77 6.72 -29.05 -0.62
CA ASP A 77 5.80 -30.19 -0.58
C ASP A 77 4.54 -29.89 0.24
N LEU A 78 4.68 -29.24 1.40
CA LEU A 78 3.55 -28.80 2.22
C LEU A 78 2.69 -27.77 1.48
N ALA A 79 3.31 -26.77 0.87
CA ALA A 79 2.61 -25.74 0.10
C ALA A 79 1.86 -26.34 -1.10
N ARG A 80 2.47 -27.29 -1.81
CA ARG A 80 1.86 -28.01 -2.94
C ARG A 80 0.62 -28.81 -2.53
N ASN A 81 0.61 -29.37 -1.31
CA ASN A 81 -0.58 -30.05 -0.80
C ASN A 81 -1.69 -29.05 -0.45
N MET A 82 -1.34 -27.92 0.14
CA MET A 82 -2.31 -26.89 0.55
C MET A 82 -2.91 -26.13 -0.63
N VAL A 83 -2.13 -25.82 -1.67
CA VAL A 83 -2.60 -25.05 -2.83
C VAL A 83 -3.76 -25.75 -3.54
N VAL A 84 -3.77 -27.09 -3.59
CA VAL A 84 -4.85 -27.89 -4.19
C VAL A 84 -6.18 -27.71 -3.45
N ILE A 85 -6.14 -27.47 -2.14
CA ILE A 85 -7.35 -27.32 -1.30
C ILE A 85 -8.00 -25.95 -1.50
N TYR A 86 -7.19 -24.90 -1.62
CA TYR A 86 -7.67 -23.51 -1.54
C TYR A 86 -7.69 -22.77 -2.88
N GLU A 87 -6.78 -23.08 -3.81
CA GLU A 87 -6.53 -22.27 -5.01
C GLU A 87 -6.68 -23.09 -6.30
N GLY A 88 -6.05 -24.26 -6.37
CA GLY A 88 -5.99 -25.12 -7.56
C GLY A 88 -4.71 -25.95 -7.63
N LEU A 89 -4.43 -26.62 -8.75
CA LEU A 89 -3.19 -27.38 -8.93
C LEU A 89 -1.96 -26.46 -8.88
N HIS A 90 -0.84 -26.94 -8.35
CA HIS A 90 0.43 -26.19 -8.25
C HIS A 90 1.00 -25.65 -9.56
N THR A 91 0.50 -26.09 -10.72
CA THR A 91 0.88 -25.59 -12.04
C THR A 91 0.05 -24.39 -12.51
N TYR A 92 -1.01 -24.00 -11.79
CA TYR A 92 -1.80 -22.80 -12.12
C TYR A 92 -2.30 -22.01 -10.91
N GLY A 93 -2.44 -22.62 -9.73
CA GLY A 93 -2.71 -21.94 -8.46
C GLY A 93 -3.90 -20.99 -8.48
N GLY A 94 -5.00 -21.39 -9.12
CA GLY A 94 -6.21 -20.57 -9.26
C GLY A 94 -6.16 -19.48 -10.34
N MET A 95 -5.06 -19.35 -11.09
CA MET A 95 -4.92 -18.40 -12.19
C MET A 95 -5.27 -19.05 -13.54
N ALA A 96 -5.90 -18.30 -14.45
CA ALA A 96 -5.99 -18.74 -15.83
C ALA A 96 -4.60 -18.66 -16.50
N GLY A 97 -4.34 -19.50 -17.51
CA GLY A 97 -3.05 -19.50 -18.21
C GLY A 97 -2.63 -18.12 -18.74
N ARG A 98 -3.59 -17.33 -19.25
CA ARG A 98 -3.36 -15.95 -19.71
C ARG A 98 -2.93 -14.99 -18.58
N ASP A 99 -3.39 -15.22 -17.35
CA ASP A 99 -3.04 -14.37 -16.21
C ASP A 99 -1.62 -14.69 -15.74
N MET A 100 -1.20 -15.97 -15.84
CA MET A 100 0.20 -16.37 -15.61
C MET A 100 1.14 -15.79 -16.67
N GLU A 101 0.72 -15.75 -17.93
CA GLU A 101 1.48 -15.12 -19.01
C GLU A 101 1.63 -13.61 -18.78
N ALA A 102 0.53 -12.92 -18.47
CA ALA A 102 0.55 -11.49 -18.14
C ALA A 102 1.44 -11.19 -16.94
N LEU A 103 1.45 -12.07 -15.93
CA LEU A 103 2.33 -11.98 -14.77
C LEU A 103 3.80 -12.13 -15.16
N ALA A 104 4.16 -13.11 -16.00
CA ALA A 104 5.53 -13.32 -16.45
C ALA A 104 6.07 -12.07 -17.18
N ILE A 105 5.28 -11.52 -18.12
CA ILE A 105 5.59 -10.27 -18.81
C ILE A 105 5.70 -9.11 -17.81
N GLY A 106 4.75 -9.00 -16.89
CA GLY A 106 4.72 -7.94 -15.88
C GLY A 106 5.89 -7.97 -14.91
N ILE A 107 6.51 -9.13 -14.64
CA ILE A 107 7.76 -9.22 -13.87
C ILE A 107 8.92 -8.55 -14.61
N GLU A 108 9.05 -8.78 -15.91
CA GLU A 108 10.10 -8.20 -16.75
C GLU A 108 9.93 -6.69 -16.89
N GLU A 109 8.70 -6.22 -17.16
CA GLU A 109 8.41 -4.78 -17.24
C GLU A 109 8.65 -4.05 -15.93
N ALA A 110 8.30 -4.68 -14.80
CA ALA A 110 8.30 -4.02 -13.50
C ALA A 110 9.69 -3.72 -12.95
N VAL A 111 10.73 -4.41 -13.41
CA VAL A 111 12.12 -4.20 -12.99
C VAL A 111 12.88 -3.19 -13.87
N GLN A 112 12.24 -2.60 -14.87
CA GLN A 112 12.86 -1.58 -15.71
C GLN A 112 13.06 -0.27 -14.91
N ASP A 113 14.31 0.17 -14.80
CA ASP A 113 14.71 1.35 -14.01
C ASP A 113 13.88 2.60 -14.34
N ASP A 114 13.76 2.96 -15.62
CA ASP A 114 13.00 4.14 -16.08
C ASP A 114 11.52 4.07 -15.66
N TYR A 115 10.92 2.88 -15.72
CA TYR A 115 9.54 2.67 -15.31
C TYR A 115 9.37 2.89 -13.80
N VAL A 116 10.23 2.29 -12.97
CA VAL A 116 10.13 2.43 -11.50
C VAL A 116 10.41 3.86 -11.07
N GLN A 117 11.40 4.51 -11.69
CA GLN A 117 11.70 5.93 -11.46
C GLN A 117 10.50 6.81 -11.79
N ALA A 118 9.89 6.66 -12.97
CA ALA A 118 8.71 7.43 -13.35
C ALA A 118 7.53 7.17 -12.40
N ARG A 119 7.32 5.90 -12.02
CA ARG A 119 6.27 5.47 -11.09
C ARG A 119 6.40 6.13 -9.72
N VAL A 120 7.60 6.15 -9.14
CA VAL A 120 7.84 6.72 -7.81
C VAL A 120 7.88 8.25 -7.90
N GLY A 121 8.45 8.79 -8.98
CA GLY A 121 8.46 10.22 -9.30
C GLY A 121 7.05 10.81 -9.35
N GLN A 122 6.07 10.11 -9.95
CA GLN A 122 4.67 10.57 -9.96
C GLN A 122 4.07 10.65 -8.55
N VAL A 123 4.39 9.71 -7.65
CA VAL A 123 3.91 9.76 -6.26
C VAL A 123 4.58 10.92 -5.52
N ARG A 124 5.88 11.12 -5.72
CA ARG A 124 6.62 12.23 -5.11
C ARG A 124 6.12 13.58 -5.57
N TYR A 125 5.83 13.74 -6.86
CA TYR A 125 5.27 14.97 -7.41
C TYR A 125 4.01 15.42 -6.65
N LEU A 126 3.06 14.51 -6.43
CA LEU A 126 1.87 14.82 -5.63
C LEU A 126 2.25 15.19 -4.18
N GLY A 127 3.18 14.46 -3.58
CA GLY A 127 3.64 14.74 -2.22
C GLY A 127 4.37 16.07 -2.07
N GLU A 128 5.16 16.48 -3.06
CA GLU A 128 5.88 17.75 -3.12
C GLU A 128 4.89 18.92 -3.18
N LEU A 129 3.91 18.89 -4.09
CA LEU A 129 2.83 19.88 -4.15
C LEU A 129 2.14 20.08 -2.79
N LEU A 130 1.75 18.97 -2.16
CA LEU A 130 1.06 19.01 -0.86
C LEU A 130 1.98 19.54 0.25
N THR A 131 3.26 19.20 0.21
CA THR A 131 4.26 19.68 1.19
C THR A 131 4.50 21.17 1.06
N ASP A 132 4.65 21.67 -0.17
CA ASP A 132 4.83 23.09 -0.47
C ASP A 132 3.62 23.93 -0.04
N TRP A 133 2.42 23.33 -0.09
CA TRP A 133 1.18 23.94 0.41
C TRP A 133 0.94 23.70 1.91
N HIS A 134 1.93 23.15 2.62
CA HIS A 134 1.91 22.91 4.06
C HIS A 134 0.79 21.96 4.52
N ILE A 135 0.31 21.09 3.63
CA ILE A 135 -0.70 20.08 3.95
C ILE A 135 -0.02 18.93 4.72
N PRO A 136 -0.58 18.50 5.86
CA PRO A 136 0.07 17.51 6.69
C PRO A 136 -0.03 16.11 6.05
N ILE A 137 1.12 15.59 5.61
CA ILE A 137 1.27 14.24 5.08
C ILE A 137 2.36 13.47 5.82
N VAL A 138 2.34 12.14 5.73
CA VAL A 138 3.45 11.29 6.19
C VAL A 138 4.69 11.55 5.33
N GLN A 139 5.84 11.69 5.98
CA GLN A 139 7.13 11.94 5.35
C GLN A 139 8.18 10.90 5.80
N PRO A 140 9.13 10.51 4.93
CA PRO A 140 9.20 10.88 3.51
C PRO A 140 8.08 10.21 2.69
N VAL A 141 7.79 10.75 1.51
CA VAL A 141 6.85 10.15 0.55
C VAL A 141 7.30 8.73 0.17
N GLY A 142 6.38 7.78 0.29
CA GLY A 142 6.61 6.37 -0.05
C GLY A 142 6.44 6.07 -1.54
N GLY A 143 6.60 4.81 -1.92
CA GLY A 143 6.61 4.41 -3.34
C GLY A 143 5.24 4.35 -4.03
N HIS A 144 4.13 4.27 -3.28
CA HIS A 144 2.82 3.93 -3.87
C HIS A 144 1.64 4.85 -3.55
N ALA A 145 1.81 5.74 -2.58
CA ALA A 145 0.69 6.52 -2.07
C ALA A 145 1.17 7.75 -1.31
N ILE A 146 0.30 8.75 -1.26
CA ILE A 146 0.35 9.80 -0.25
C ILE A 146 -0.58 9.41 0.90
N PHE A 147 -0.12 9.65 2.12
CA PHE A 147 -0.90 9.46 3.33
C PHE A 147 -1.13 10.81 3.99
N LEU A 148 -2.34 11.34 3.88
CA LEU A 148 -2.76 12.57 4.55
C LEU A 148 -2.91 12.27 6.05
N ASP A 149 -2.28 13.06 6.91
CA ASP A 149 -2.41 12.92 8.37
C ASP A 149 -3.70 13.61 8.83
N ALA A 150 -4.78 12.85 8.92
CA ALA A 150 -6.10 13.36 9.23
C ALA A 150 -6.21 13.92 10.66
N LYS A 151 -5.33 13.51 11.58
CA LYS A 151 -5.25 14.11 12.94
C LYS A 151 -4.79 15.55 12.88
N ARG A 152 -3.77 15.83 12.06
CA ARG A 152 -3.28 17.20 11.83
C ARG A 152 -4.18 17.97 10.87
N PHE A 153 -4.82 17.28 9.93
CA PHE A 153 -5.76 17.85 8.97
C PHE A 153 -7.03 18.37 9.66
N TYR A 154 -7.56 17.62 10.64
CA TYR A 154 -8.77 17.98 11.38
C TYR A 154 -8.50 17.95 12.89
N ALA A 155 -7.69 18.89 13.38
CA ALA A 155 -7.26 18.92 14.79
C ALA A 155 -8.43 19.04 15.79
N HIS A 156 -9.56 19.59 15.35
CA HIS A 156 -10.79 19.74 16.13
C HIS A 156 -11.69 18.49 16.13
N ILE A 157 -11.47 17.51 15.24
CA ILE A 157 -12.28 16.30 15.15
C ILE A 157 -11.59 15.16 15.92
N PRO A 158 -12.14 14.72 17.08
CA PRO A 158 -11.55 13.61 17.83
C PRO A 158 -11.63 12.30 17.04
N GLN A 159 -10.68 11.39 17.21
CA GLN A 159 -10.63 10.12 16.45
C GLN A 159 -11.93 9.29 16.52
N LYS A 160 -12.65 9.33 17.64
CA LYS A 160 -13.95 8.63 17.77
C LYS A 160 -15.05 9.15 16.82
N GLN A 161 -14.82 10.29 16.17
CA GLN A 161 -15.65 10.88 15.12
C GLN A 161 -15.03 10.71 13.72
N PHE A 162 -14.07 9.78 13.58
CA PHE A 162 -13.57 9.26 12.31
C PHE A 162 -13.04 10.33 11.32
N PRO A 163 -12.05 11.16 11.70
CA PRO A 163 -11.51 12.22 10.84
C PRO A 163 -10.91 11.68 9.53
N SER A 164 -10.26 10.51 9.53
CA SER A 164 -9.75 9.90 8.28
C SER A 164 -10.89 9.50 7.32
N GLN A 165 -11.96 8.92 7.87
CA GLN A 165 -13.15 8.53 7.09
C GLN A 165 -13.88 9.78 6.56
N THR A 166 -13.91 10.84 7.37
CA THR A 166 -14.46 12.16 7.00
C THR A 166 -13.69 12.75 5.84
N LEU A 167 -12.35 12.81 5.92
CA LEU A 167 -11.50 13.31 4.84
C LEU A 167 -11.68 12.52 3.54
N ALA A 168 -11.83 11.19 3.64
CA ALA A 168 -12.09 10.37 2.46
C ALA A 168 -13.45 10.68 1.80
N ALA A 169 -14.46 11.02 2.60
CA ALA A 169 -15.77 11.40 2.12
C ALA A 169 -15.77 12.81 1.51
N GLU A 170 -15.11 13.79 2.14
CA GLU A 170 -14.99 15.15 1.60
C GLU A 170 -14.25 15.15 0.26
N LEU A 171 -13.18 14.37 0.10
CA LEU A 171 -12.48 14.21 -1.19
C LEU A 171 -13.40 13.72 -2.29
N TYR A 172 -14.25 12.74 -1.98
CA TYR A 172 -15.19 12.22 -2.96
C TYR A 172 -16.29 13.24 -3.29
N LEU A 173 -16.77 14.01 -2.32
CA LEU A 173 -17.81 15.02 -2.52
C LEU A 173 -17.31 16.24 -3.31
N ASP A 174 -16.07 16.66 -3.07
CA ASP A 174 -15.45 17.81 -3.72
C ASP A 174 -15.07 17.51 -5.18
N SER A 175 -14.39 16.39 -5.44
CA SER A 175 -13.78 16.11 -6.74
C SER A 175 -14.12 14.74 -7.36
N GLY A 176 -14.90 13.90 -6.66
CA GLY A 176 -15.13 12.51 -7.07
C GLY A 176 -13.91 11.59 -6.86
N VAL A 177 -12.81 12.12 -6.28
CA VAL A 177 -11.61 11.33 -5.98
C VAL A 177 -11.90 10.40 -4.81
N ARG A 178 -11.80 9.09 -5.07
CA ARG A 178 -11.94 8.07 -4.02
C ARG A 178 -10.60 7.73 -3.40
N SER A 179 -10.48 7.98 -2.10
CA SER A 179 -9.34 7.59 -1.26
C SER A 179 -9.71 6.45 -0.30
N MET A 180 -8.77 6.02 0.54
CA MET A 180 -9.00 4.94 1.51
C MET A 180 -8.69 5.41 2.94
N GLU A 181 -9.66 5.25 3.84
CA GLU A 181 -9.46 5.39 5.29
C GLU A 181 -8.42 4.35 5.75
N ARG A 182 -7.42 4.79 6.52
CA ARG A 182 -6.37 3.97 7.15
C ARG A 182 -6.11 4.49 8.56
N GLY A 183 -7.16 4.50 9.38
CA GLY A 183 -7.14 4.99 10.75
C GLY A 183 -7.96 4.09 11.67
N VAL A 184 -8.66 4.72 12.62
CA VAL A 184 -9.45 4.05 13.64
C VAL A 184 -10.53 3.09 13.08
N VAL A 185 -11.12 3.36 11.90
CA VAL A 185 -12.13 2.44 11.33
C VAL A 185 -11.45 1.14 10.93
N SER A 186 -10.34 1.24 10.21
CA SER A 186 -9.51 0.12 9.78
C SER A 186 -8.87 -0.67 10.93
N ALA A 187 -8.53 0.01 12.04
CA ALA A 187 -7.92 -0.62 13.21
C ALA A 187 -8.87 -1.59 13.96
N GLY A 188 -10.18 -1.44 13.78
CA GLY A 188 -11.18 -2.30 14.40
C GLY A 188 -11.40 -2.02 15.90
N ARG A 189 -11.98 -3.01 16.59
CA ARG A 189 -12.23 -2.96 18.03
C ARG A 189 -11.21 -3.80 18.78
N ASP A 190 -10.96 -3.39 20.02
CA ASP A 190 -10.24 -4.21 20.98
C ASP A 190 -11.15 -5.38 21.42
N PRO A 191 -10.67 -6.64 21.36
CA PRO A 191 -11.51 -7.79 21.65
C PRO A 191 -11.83 -7.97 23.14
N GLU A 192 -11.06 -7.36 24.04
CA GLU A 192 -11.26 -7.47 25.49
C GLU A 192 -12.23 -6.40 25.99
N THR A 193 -12.07 -5.16 25.52
CA THR A 193 -12.85 -4.00 26.01
C THR A 193 -14.06 -3.67 25.12
N GLY A 194 -14.03 -4.06 23.85
CA GLY A 194 -15.01 -3.64 22.84
C GLY A 194 -14.86 -2.19 22.37
N ASP A 195 -13.92 -1.40 22.90
CA ASP A 195 -13.66 -0.03 22.44
C ASP A 195 -12.93 -0.01 21.09
N HIS A 196 -12.85 1.15 20.44
CA HIS A 196 -12.02 1.33 19.26
C HIS A 196 -10.54 1.11 19.60
N ARG A 197 -9.80 0.45 18.71
CA ARG A 197 -8.34 0.57 18.69
C ARG A 197 -8.00 1.93 18.09
N TYR A 198 -7.35 2.79 18.86
CA TYR A 198 -6.94 4.12 18.43
C TYR A 198 -5.48 4.09 17.92
N PRO A 199 -5.25 3.90 16.60
CA PRO A 199 -3.90 3.93 16.08
C PRO A 199 -3.30 5.34 16.24
N LYS A 200 -1.99 5.40 16.45
CA LYS A 200 -1.26 6.68 16.42
C LYS A 200 -1.45 7.37 15.07
N LEU A 201 -1.33 6.59 13.99
CA LEU A 201 -1.54 7.01 12.61
C LEU A 201 -3.03 6.99 12.24
N GLU A 202 -3.59 8.17 11.96
CA GLU A 202 -4.97 8.37 11.50
C GLU A 202 -4.89 8.94 10.08
N LEU A 203 -4.85 8.07 9.08
CA LEU A 203 -4.39 8.46 7.74
C LEU A 203 -5.46 8.29 6.68
N THR A 204 -5.54 9.21 5.72
CA THR A 204 -6.34 9.03 4.49
C THR A 204 -5.38 8.82 3.33
N ARG A 205 -5.46 7.63 2.70
CA ARG A 205 -4.48 7.19 1.71
C ARG A 205 -4.94 7.46 0.28
N LEU A 206 -4.20 8.33 -0.40
CA LEU A 206 -4.28 8.57 -1.85
C LEU A 206 -3.39 7.54 -2.54
N THR A 207 -3.99 6.42 -2.97
CA THR A 207 -3.25 5.30 -3.55
C THR A 207 -3.18 5.44 -5.07
N ILE A 208 -2.00 5.38 -5.66
CA ILE A 208 -1.81 5.64 -7.09
C ILE A 208 -1.58 4.32 -7.84
N PRO A 209 -2.51 3.89 -8.72
CA PRO A 209 -2.31 2.78 -9.64
C PRO A 209 -1.20 3.06 -10.64
N ARG A 210 -0.44 2.01 -10.97
CA ARG A 210 0.69 2.09 -11.91
C ARG A 210 0.17 2.29 -13.34
N ARG A 211 0.74 3.27 -14.07
CA ARG A 211 0.46 3.56 -15.50
C ARG A 211 -1.00 3.91 -15.84
N VAL A 212 -1.79 4.40 -14.88
CA VAL A 212 -3.21 4.78 -15.12
C VAL A 212 -3.40 6.28 -15.22
N TYR A 213 -2.79 7.05 -14.32
CA TYR A 213 -3.01 8.49 -14.21
C TYR A 213 -1.82 9.28 -14.75
N THR A 214 -2.10 10.55 -15.05
CA THR A 214 -1.12 11.53 -15.55
C THR A 214 -0.78 12.53 -14.45
N GLN A 215 0.21 13.39 -14.69
CA GLN A 215 0.54 14.48 -13.80
C GLN A 215 -0.64 15.44 -13.59
N ALA A 216 -1.40 15.76 -14.65
CA ALA A 216 -2.62 16.57 -14.55
C ALA A 216 -3.67 15.98 -13.61
N HIS A 217 -3.79 14.65 -13.54
CA HIS A 217 -4.66 14.01 -12.55
C HIS A 217 -4.12 14.18 -11.12
N MET A 218 -2.80 14.23 -10.93
CA MET A 218 -2.22 14.54 -9.62
C MET A 218 -2.52 15.99 -9.23
N ASP A 219 -2.48 16.93 -10.17
CA ASP A 219 -2.84 18.34 -9.93
C ASP A 219 -4.27 18.47 -9.44
N VAL A 220 -5.24 17.83 -10.12
CA VAL A 220 -6.66 17.80 -9.69
C VAL A 220 -6.81 17.23 -8.27
N VAL A 221 -6.09 16.15 -7.95
CA VAL A 221 -6.11 15.57 -6.59
C VAL A 221 -5.53 16.56 -5.58
N ALA A 222 -4.40 17.19 -5.89
CA ALA A 222 -3.76 18.14 -4.99
C ALA A 222 -4.67 19.34 -4.73
N GLU A 223 -5.25 19.94 -5.77
CA GLU A 223 -6.17 21.08 -5.68
C GLU A 223 -7.40 20.76 -4.83
N SER A 224 -7.98 19.57 -4.99
CA SER A 224 -9.08 19.09 -4.14
C SER A 224 -8.68 18.96 -2.67
N VAL A 225 -7.52 18.36 -2.39
CA VAL A 225 -7.00 18.27 -1.02
C VAL A 225 -6.80 19.67 -0.43
N LYS A 226 -6.26 20.62 -1.21
CA LYS A 226 -6.06 22.01 -0.78
C LYS A 226 -7.39 22.71 -0.47
N ALA A 227 -8.39 22.58 -1.34
CA ALA A 227 -9.71 23.17 -1.14
C ALA A 227 -10.38 22.66 0.14
N ILE A 228 -10.27 21.35 0.42
CA ILE A 228 -10.79 20.75 1.65
C ILE A 228 -9.97 21.21 2.86
N TYR A 229 -8.64 21.30 2.73
CA TYR A 229 -7.77 21.77 3.80
C TYR A 229 -8.08 23.23 4.18
N ASP A 230 -8.36 24.09 3.22
CA ASP A 230 -8.72 25.49 3.48
C ASP A 230 -10.05 25.64 4.21
N ASN A 231 -11.00 24.73 3.96
CA ASN A 231 -12.32 24.73 4.60
C ASN A 231 -12.41 23.84 5.86
N ARG A 232 -11.29 23.25 6.29
CA ARG A 232 -11.25 22.16 7.27
C ARG A 232 -11.94 22.47 8.60
N GLU A 233 -11.88 23.71 9.07
CA GLU A 233 -12.40 24.13 10.38
C GLU A 233 -13.93 24.04 10.44
N GLN A 234 -14.62 24.05 9.29
CA GLN A 234 -16.07 23.93 9.20
C GLN A 234 -16.53 22.47 9.07
N THR A 235 -15.62 21.55 8.76
CA THR A 235 -15.94 20.13 8.60
C THR A 235 -16.27 19.50 9.94
N GLN A 236 -17.33 18.70 9.97
CA GLN A 236 -17.72 17.92 11.13
C GLN A 236 -17.38 16.45 10.92
N GLY A 237 -17.13 15.74 12.03
CA GLY A 237 -16.84 14.32 11.98
C GLY A 237 -18.06 13.48 11.63
N LEU A 238 -17.85 12.17 11.65
CA LEU A 238 -18.87 11.17 11.34
C LEU A 238 -19.30 10.40 12.59
N LYS A 239 -20.48 9.80 12.51
CA LYS A 239 -20.95 8.75 13.42
C LYS A 239 -21.19 7.47 12.62
N MET A 240 -20.70 6.35 13.14
CA MET A 240 -20.98 5.04 12.56
C MET A 240 -22.41 4.61 12.91
N VAL A 241 -23.23 4.31 11.90
CA VAL A 241 -24.65 3.91 12.04
C VAL A 241 -24.89 2.44 11.70
N TYR A 242 -23.93 1.80 11.05
CA TYR A 242 -23.89 0.37 10.84
C TYR A 242 -22.46 -0.13 10.93
N GLU A 243 -22.24 -1.19 11.70
CA GLU A 243 -20.93 -1.81 11.92
C GLU A 243 -21.04 -3.33 11.70
N PRO A 244 -20.37 -3.92 10.70
CA PRO A 244 -20.32 -5.37 10.55
C PRO A 244 -19.37 -5.98 11.60
N LYS A 245 -19.55 -7.28 11.89
CA LYS A 245 -18.80 -7.99 12.93
C LYS A 245 -17.29 -8.11 12.64
N TYR A 246 -16.92 -8.27 11.38
CA TYR A 246 -15.54 -8.44 10.95
C TYR A 246 -15.18 -7.44 9.85
N LEU A 247 -13.92 -7.00 9.83
CA LEU A 247 -13.35 -6.12 8.80
C LEU A 247 -14.24 -4.90 8.50
N ARG A 248 -14.62 -4.17 9.56
CA ARG A 248 -15.63 -3.10 9.50
C ARG A 248 -15.41 -2.02 8.46
N PHE A 249 -14.16 -1.73 8.11
CA PHE A 249 -13.82 -0.74 7.10
C PHE A 249 -14.35 -1.05 5.70
N PHE A 250 -14.77 -2.29 5.40
CA PHE A 250 -15.35 -2.62 4.09
C PHE A 250 -16.84 -2.27 3.96
N GLN A 251 -17.61 -2.38 5.04
CA GLN A 251 -19.08 -2.33 4.95
C GLN A 251 -19.74 -1.39 5.97
N ALA A 252 -18.98 -0.79 6.88
CA ALA A 252 -19.53 0.18 7.82
C ALA A 252 -20.21 1.35 7.08
N ARG A 253 -21.30 1.86 7.67
CA ARG A 253 -22.01 3.05 7.17
C ARG A 253 -21.95 4.14 8.21
N PHE A 254 -21.95 5.38 7.74
CA PHE A 254 -21.76 6.56 8.57
C PHE A 254 -22.77 7.65 8.19
N GLU A 255 -23.02 8.54 9.12
CA GLU A 255 -23.77 9.79 8.95
C GLU A 255 -22.94 10.96 9.47
N ARG A 256 -23.18 12.17 8.95
CA ARG A 256 -22.56 13.39 9.49
C ARG A 256 -23.08 13.65 10.90
N LEU A 257 -22.20 14.15 11.76
CA LEU A 257 -22.59 14.68 13.07
C LEU A 257 -23.34 16.01 12.95
#